data_AF-A0A967LKL6-F1
#
_entry.id   AF-A0A967LKL6-F1
#
_cell.length_a   1.000
_cell.length_b   1.000
_cell.length_c   1.000
_cell.angle_alpha   90.00
_cell.angle_beta   90.00
_cell.angle_gamma   90.00
#
_symmetry.space_group_name_H-M   'P 1'
#
loop_
_entity.id
_entity.type
_entity.pdbx_description
1 polymer ?
#
loop_
_entity_poly.entity_id
_entity_poly.type
_entity_poly.pdbx_seq_one_letter_code
_entity_poly.pdbx_strand_id
1 'polypeptide(L)'
;MTAGNASGIGDGSASAVLASAEWAEANGIQPLGRIVSWGFVGVEPQVMGIGPAPAARLALEKAGLGLDDMDLVEVNEAFAPQ
;
A
#
# COMPACT_ATOMS: atom_id res chain seq x y z
N MET A 1 24.34 4.20 0.29
CA MET A 1 23.53 3.10 0.86
C MET A 1 24.45 2.14 1.58
N THR A 2 24.00 1.56 2.69
CA THR A 2 24.76 0.66 3.57
C THR A 2 23.83 -0.46 4.05
N ALA A 3 24.37 -1.51 4.66
CA ALA A 3 23.54 -2.57 5.23
C ALA A 3 22.60 -2.07 6.35
N GLY A 4 23.02 -1.08 7.13
CA GLY A 4 22.23 -0.56 8.26
C GLY A 4 21.06 0.34 7.87
N ASN A 5 20.95 0.74 6.60
CA ASN A 5 19.86 1.59 6.10
C ASN A 5 19.18 1.02 4.85
N ALA A 6 19.31 -0.30 4.65
CA ALA A 6 18.63 -1.08 3.64
C ALA A 6 17.79 -2.16 4.33
N SER A 7 16.69 -2.58 3.70
CA SER A 7 15.97 -3.76 4.16
C SER A 7 16.86 -5.01 4.08
N GLY A 8 16.66 -5.91 5.03
CA GLY A 8 17.31 -7.22 5.01
C GLY A 8 16.73 -8.13 3.92
N ILE A 9 17.48 -9.17 3.57
CA ILE A 9 16.92 -10.30 2.80
C ILE A 9 16.16 -11.17 3.80
N GLY A 10 14.87 -11.37 3.56
CA GLY A 10 13.99 -12.13 4.44
C GLY A 10 13.21 -13.21 3.70
N ASP A 11 12.94 -14.32 4.40
CA ASP A 11 12.07 -15.40 3.95
C ASP A 11 10.75 -15.36 4.74
N GLY A 12 9.60 -15.40 4.05
CA GLY A 12 8.30 -15.33 4.70
C GLY A 12 7.12 -15.52 3.73
N SER A 13 5.91 -15.63 4.28
CA SER A 13 4.66 -15.75 3.51
C SER A 13 3.52 -15.02 4.23
N ALA A 14 2.59 -14.48 3.45
CA ALA A 14 1.35 -13.87 3.92
C ALA A 14 0.17 -14.32 3.05
N SER A 15 -1.03 -14.32 3.61
CA SER A 15 -2.26 -14.64 2.87
C SER A 15 -3.43 -13.82 3.40
N ALA A 16 -4.30 -13.39 2.50
CA ALA A 16 -5.54 -12.69 2.81
C ALA A 16 -6.67 -13.23 1.92
N VAL A 17 -7.91 -13.21 2.44
CA VAL A 17 -9.10 -13.59 1.68
C VAL A 17 -9.84 -12.31 1.28
N LEU A 18 -10.13 -12.17 -0.01
CA LEU A 18 -10.94 -11.08 -0.54
C LEU A 18 -12.29 -11.64 -1.02
N ALA A 19 -13.37 -10.96 -0.66
CA ALA A 19 -14.72 -11.28 -1.08
C ALA A 19 -15.50 -9.99 -1.35
N SER A 20 -16.65 -10.10 -2.02
CA SER A 20 -17.58 -8.98 -2.13
C SER A 20 -18.25 -8.73 -0.77
N ALA A 21 -18.70 -7.50 -0.54
CA ALA A 21 -19.39 -7.14 0.69
C ALA A 21 -20.71 -7.92 0.83
N GLU A 22 -21.43 -8.13 -0.28
CA GLU A 22 -22.70 -8.86 -0.30
C GLU A 22 -22.50 -10.33 0.07
N TRP A 23 -21.43 -10.96 -0.43
CA TRP A 23 -21.12 -12.34 -0.07
C TRP A 23 -20.75 -12.45 1.41
N ALA A 24 -19.94 -11.51 1.92
CA ALA A 24 -19.56 -11.50 3.33
C ALA A 24 -20.79 -11.35 4.24
N GLU A 25 -21.69 -10.42 3.91
CA GLU A 25 -22.95 -10.21 4.63
C GLU A 25 -23.86 -11.43 4.59
N ALA A 26 -24.08 -12.02 3.40
CA ALA A 26 -24.91 -13.21 3.23
C ALA A 26 -24.40 -14.43 4.02
N ASN A 27 -23.10 -14.47 4.33
CA ASN A 27 -22.47 -15.54 5.10
C ASN A 27 -22.17 -15.14 6.56
N GLY A 28 -22.64 -13.98 7.02
CA GLY A 28 -22.44 -13.52 8.40
C GLY A 28 -20.97 -13.25 8.76
N ILE A 29 -20.13 -12.93 7.78
CA ILE A 29 -18.70 -12.66 7.97
C ILE A 29 -18.51 -11.15 8.13
N GLN A 30 -17.93 -10.74 9.26
CA GLN A 30 -17.54 -9.34 9.49
C GLN A 30 -16.19 -9.06 8.81
N PRO A 31 -16.11 -8.14 7.83
CA PRO A 31 -14.84 -7.80 7.17
C PRO A 31 -13.86 -7.08 8.10
N LEU A 32 -12.56 -7.37 7.96
CA LEU A 32 -11.49 -6.63 8.66
C LEU A 32 -11.25 -5.23 8.08
N GLY A 33 -11.59 -5.04 6.80
CA GLY A 33 -11.40 -3.79 6.07
C GLY A 33 -11.92 -3.91 4.64
N ARG A 34 -11.78 -2.84 3.87
CA ARG A 34 -12.16 -2.80 2.45
C ARG A 34 -11.07 -2.14 1.61
N ILE A 35 -10.92 -2.58 0.37
CA ILE A 35 -10.06 -1.91 -0.61
C ILE A 35 -10.86 -0.75 -1.20
N VAL A 36 -10.42 0.50 -0.93
CA VAL A 36 -11.11 1.71 -1.39
C VAL A 36 -10.65 2.11 -2.79
N SER A 37 -9.34 2.05 -3.04
CA SER A 37 -8.71 2.49 -4.30
C SER A 37 -7.28 1.97 -4.42
N TRP A 38 -6.71 2.04 -5.62
CA TRP A 38 -5.29 1.78 -5.88
C TRP A 38 -4.73 2.68 -7.00
N GLY A 39 -3.43 2.92 -6.95
CA GLY A 39 -2.68 3.72 -7.91
C GLY A 39 -1.51 2.93 -8.48
N PHE A 40 -1.34 2.98 -9.81
CA PHE A 40 -0.18 2.44 -10.51
C PHE A 40 0.43 3.55 -11.35
N VAL A 41 1.73 3.79 -11.19
CA VAL A 41 2.48 4.84 -11.89
C VAL A 41 3.86 4.33 -12.24
N GLY A 42 4.40 4.79 -13.37
CA GLY A 42 5.81 4.60 -13.72
C GLY A 42 6.63 5.81 -13.29
N VAL A 43 7.87 5.56 -12.86
CA VAL A 43 8.87 6.60 -12.56
C VAL A 43 10.19 6.24 -13.23
N GLU A 44 11.09 7.22 -13.34
CA GLU A 44 12.43 7.00 -13.89
C GLU A 44 13.19 5.95 -13.04
N PRO A 45 13.73 4.87 -13.64
CA PRO A 45 14.39 3.79 -12.90
C PRO A 45 15.51 4.26 -11.96
N GLN A 46 16.25 5.31 -12.33
CA GLN A 46 17.34 5.85 -11.50
C GLN A 46 16.88 6.43 -10.17
N VAL A 47 15.60 6.78 -10.05
CA VAL A 47 14.99 7.36 -8.83
C VAL A 47 13.78 6.55 -8.37
N MET A 48 13.75 5.24 -8.65
CA MET A 48 12.59 4.39 -8.40
C MET A 48 12.01 4.46 -6.97
N GLY A 49 12.83 4.82 -5.97
CA GLY A 49 12.42 4.98 -4.57
C GLY A 49 11.26 5.97 -4.37
N ILE A 50 11.12 6.96 -5.26
CA ILE A 50 10.03 7.94 -5.16
C ILE A 50 8.65 7.35 -5.48
N GLY A 51 8.58 6.14 -6.05
CA GLY A 51 7.35 5.52 -6.59
C GLY A 51 6.12 5.55 -5.68
N PRO A 52 6.23 5.31 -4.36
CA PRO A 52 5.10 5.40 -3.45
C PRO A 52 4.43 6.78 -3.42
N ALA A 53 5.18 7.88 -3.54
CA ALA A 53 4.63 9.24 -3.44
C ALA A 53 3.60 9.58 -4.56
N PRO A 54 3.90 9.44 -5.87
CA PRO A 54 2.91 9.63 -6.92
C PRO A 54 1.84 8.53 -6.95
N ALA A 55 2.17 7.27 -6.58
CA ALA A 55 1.18 6.19 -6.53
C ALA A 55 0.11 6.43 -5.46
N ALA A 56 0.53 6.86 -4.26
CA ALA A 56 -0.36 7.20 -3.16
C ALA A 56 -1.26 8.39 -3.50
N ARG A 57 -0.69 9.46 -4.10
CA ARG A 57 -1.50 10.61 -4.58
C ARG A 57 -2.58 10.18 -5.56
N LEU A 58 -2.26 9.34 -6.54
CA LEU A 58 -3.24 8.83 -7.50
C LEU A 58 -4.31 7.96 -6.85
N ALA A 59 -3.94 7.11 -5.88
CA ALA A 59 -4.90 6.28 -5.15
C ALA A 59 -5.88 7.15 -4.35
N LEU A 60 -5.36 8.11 -3.58
CA LEU A 60 -6.15 9.05 -2.79
C LEU A 60 -7.06 9.91 -3.66
N GLU A 61 -6.57 10.44 -4.77
CA GLU A 61 -7.38 11.19 -5.74
C GLU A 61 -8.57 10.36 -6.26
N LYS A 62 -8.33 9.10 -6.65
CA LYS A 62 -9.39 8.19 -7.09
C LYS A 62 -10.42 7.88 -5.99
N ALA A 63 -9.99 7.87 -4.74
CA ALA A 63 -10.88 7.71 -3.59
C ALA A 63 -11.60 9.00 -3.18
N GLY A 64 -11.21 10.16 -3.73
CA GLY A 64 -11.69 11.46 -3.28
C GLY A 64 -11.21 11.82 -1.86
N LEU A 65 -10.04 11.31 -1.46
CA LEU A 65 -9.44 11.51 -0.14
C LEU A 65 -8.16 12.35 -0.24
N GLY A 66 -7.77 12.95 0.88
CA GLY A 66 -6.47 13.60 1.10
C GLY A 66 -5.55 12.78 2.00
N LEU A 67 -4.29 13.21 2.12
CA LEU A 67 -3.34 12.59 3.05
C LEU A 67 -3.75 12.80 4.51
N ASP A 68 -4.36 13.94 4.83
CA ASP A 68 -4.82 14.29 6.18
C ASP A 68 -6.00 13.43 6.66
N ASP A 69 -6.63 12.66 5.75
CA ASP A 69 -7.68 11.69 6.09
C ASP A 69 -7.09 10.34 6.56
N MET A 70 -5.78 10.15 6.47
CA MET A 70 -5.11 8.88 6.81
C MET A 70 -4.64 8.88 8.26
N ASP A 71 -5.19 7.97 9.06
CA ASP A 71 -4.74 7.72 10.44
C ASP A 71 -3.38 7.02 10.49
N LEU A 72 -3.08 6.19 9.48
CA LEU A 72 -1.86 5.40 9.37
C LEU A 72 -1.41 5.33 7.91
N VAL A 73 -0.10 5.47 7.70
CA VAL A 73 0.55 5.32 6.39
C VAL A 73 1.62 4.24 6.50
N GLU A 74 1.38 3.10 5.87
CA GLU A 74 2.33 2.02 5.73
C GLU A 74 3.09 2.16 4.41
N VAL A 75 4.39 2.43 4.48
CA VAL A 75 5.28 2.54 3.31
C VAL A 75 6.40 1.53 3.47
N ASN A 76 6.63 0.74 2.43
CA ASN A 76 7.73 -0.22 2.44
C ASN A 76 9.09 0.48 2.61
N GLU A 77 9.89 0.02 3.57
CA GLU A 77 11.21 0.57 3.91
C GLU A 77 12.33 -0.15 3.15
N ALA A 78 12.31 -0.08 1.82
CA ALA A 78 13.37 -0.70 1.00
C ALA A 78 14.75 -0.12 1.37
N PHE A 79 14.83 1.21 1.51
CA PHE A 79 16.02 1.95 1.93
C PHE A 79 15.62 3.24 2.65
N ALA A 80 16.30 3.60 3.73
CA ALA A 80 15.95 4.82 4.49
C ALA A 80 15.84 6.14 3.67
N PRO A 81 16.69 6.42 2.65
CA PRO A 81 16.65 7.69 1.92
C PRO A 81 15.71 7.72 0.69
N GLN A 82 14.92 6.66 0.46
CA GLN A 82 14.09 6.49 -0.74
C GLN A 82 13.09 7.62 -1.03
#